data_AF-A0ABD5T456-F1
#
_entry.id   AF-A0ABD5T456-F1
#
_cell.length_a   1.000
_cell.length_b   1.000
_cell.length_c   1.000
_cell.angle_alpha   90.00
_cell.angle_beta   90.00
_cell.angle_gamma   90.00
#
_symmetry.space_group_name_H-M   'P 1'
#
loop_
_entity.id
_entity.type
_entity.pdbx_description
1 polymer ?
#
loop_
_entity_poly.entity_id
_entity_poly.type
_entity_poly.pdbx_seq_one_letter_code
_entity_poly.pdbx_strand_id
1 'polypeptide(L)'
;MPGSPPNVDGGDAPADAPGSDGESSDSGVRIDMISGARMQGLTSMEKIRLILDGVRDGNIVILEEGLSPDEESKLIEVTMTEISPDDFTGIEIETYPKAEANDQSFLDKLMGRESTQKLTVIGPANRIETLHKDENLISTLVSRK
;
A
#
# COMPACT_ATOMS: atom_id res chain seq x y z
N MET A 1 -55.44 -63.89 -2.49
CA MET A 1 -55.36 -62.63 -1.71
C MET A 1 -54.26 -61.77 -2.31
N PRO A 2 -54.46 -60.44 -2.39
CA PRO A 2 -53.80 -59.51 -3.32
C PRO A 2 -52.63 -58.72 -2.71
N GLY A 3 -51.93 -57.95 -3.56
CA GLY A 3 -51.06 -56.80 -3.21
C GLY A 3 -49.57 -57.14 -3.21
N SER A 4 -48.65 -56.38 -3.81
CA SER A 4 -48.63 -54.95 -4.17
C SER A 4 -47.51 -54.68 -5.22
N PRO A 5 -47.47 -53.49 -5.87
CA PRO A 5 -46.86 -53.23 -7.19
C PRO A 5 -45.33 -52.96 -7.17
N PRO A 6 -44.68 -52.81 -8.34
CA PRO A 6 -43.26 -52.48 -8.44
C PRO A 6 -42.98 -51.03 -8.05
N ASN A 7 -41.92 -50.79 -7.29
CA ASN A 7 -41.38 -49.44 -7.13
C ASN A 7 -40.42 -49.12 -8.26
N VAL A 8 -40.78 -48.09 -9.02
CA VAL A 8 -39.90 -47.24 -9.81
C VAL A 8 -39.36 -46.14 -8.91
N ASP A 9 -38.06 -45.90 -8.96
CA ASP A 9 -37.42 -44.62 -8.65
C ASP A 9 -36.09 -44.65 -9.43
N GLY A 10 -35.78 -43.78 -10.39
CA GLY A 10 -36.24 -42.41 -10.58
C GLY A 10 -35.14 -41.48 -10.09
N GLY A 11 -34.27 -41.03 -10.99
CA GLY A 11 -33.23 -40.02 -10.70
C GLY A 11 -32.14 -40.52 -9.73
N ASP A 12 -30.92 -40.01 -9.70
CA ASP A 12 -30.35 -38.86 -10.36
C ASP A 12 -28.89 -39.18 -10.66
N ALA A 13 -28.44 -38.68 -11.81
CA ALA A 13 -27.04 -38.59 -12.13
C ALA A 13 -26.27 -37.89 -10.99
N PRO A 14 -24.98 -38.20 -10.75
CA PRO A 14 -24.19 -37.35 -9.89
C PRO A 14 -24.21 -35.95 -10.48
N ALA A 15 -24.87 -35.03 -9.78
CA ALA A 15 -24.87 -33.62 -10.11
C ALA A 15 -23.42 -33.15 -10.11
N ASP A 16 -22.95 -32.75 -11.29
CA ASP A 16 -21.83 -31.84 -11.44
C ASP A 16 -22.11 -30.63 -10.54
N ALA A 17 -21.47 -30.60 -9.36
CA ALA A 17 -21.52 -29.43 -8.50
C ALA A 17 -20.76 -28.31 -9.22
N PRO A 18 -21.41 -27.17 -9.51
CA PRO A 18 -20.74 -26.04 -10.12
C PRO A 18 -19.88 -25.34 -9.06
N GLY A 19 -18.65 -25.02 -9.48
CA GLY A 19 -17.80 -23.95 -8.93
C GLY A 19 -17.90 -23.70 -7.43
N SER A 20 -16.99 -24.32 -6.65
CA SER A 20 -16.35 -23.51 -5.63
C SER A 20 -15.43 -22.56 -6.38
N ASP A 21 -15.98 -21.42 -6.80
CA ASP A 21 -15.18 -20.25 -7.11
C ASP A 21 -14.40 -19.97 -5.84
N GLY A 22 -13.19 -20.53 -5.77
CA GLY A 22 -12.23 -20.18 -4.76
C GLY A 22 -12.09 -18.68 -4.90
N GLU A 23 -12.63 -17.94 -3.93
CA GLU A 23 -12.23 -16.58 -3.66
C GLU A 23 -10.71 -16.62 -3.68
N SER A 24 -10.15 -16.14 -4.78
CA SER A 24 -8.74 -15.93 -4.94
C SER A 24 -8.40 -14.97 -3.82
N SER A 25 -7.88 -15.51 -2.72
CA SER A 25 -7.24 -14.74 -1.67
C SER A 25 -6.28 -13.82 -2.40
N ASP A 26 -6.63 -12.54 -2.43
CA ASP A 26 -5.95 -11.53 -3.22
C ASP A 26 -4.53 -11.39 -2.66
N SER A 27 -3.63 -12.26 -3.14
CA SER A 27 -2.26 -12.41 -2.68
C SER A 27 -1.36 -11.35 -3.32
N GLY A 28 -1.96 -10.22 -3.68
CA GLY A 28 -1.31 -9.09 -4.31
C GLY A 28 -0.85 -8.08 -3.26
N VAL A 29 0.34 -7.53 -3.46
CA VAL A 29 0.75 -6.30 -2.78
C VAL A 29 0.14 -5.15 -3.56
N ARG A 30 -0.66 -4.32 -2.89
CA ARG A 30 -1.22 -3.11 -3.49
C ARG A 30 -0.27 -1.93 -3.27
N ILE A 31 -0.02 -1.19 -4.34
CA ILE A 31 0.85 -0.01 -4.33
C ILE A 31 0.05 1.16 -4.87
N ASP A 32 -0.10 2.21 -4.07
CA ASP A 32 -0.80 3.44 -4.42
C ASP A 32 0.22 4.56 -4.62
N MET A 33 0.29 5.11 -5.83
CA MET A 33 1.16 6.24 -6.14
C MET A 33 0.35 7.54 -6.17
N ILE A 34 0.75 8.51 -5.37
CA ILE A 34 0.09 9.79 -5.18
C ILE A 34 0.96 10.89 -5.78
N SER A 35 0.40 11.62 -6.75
CA SER A 35 1.11 12.69 -7.43
C SER A 35 1.29 13.93 -6.56
N GLY A 36 2.34 14.70 -6.84
CA GLY A 36 2.60 15.96 -6.14
C GLY A 36 1.43 16.95 -6.28
N ALA A 37 0.84 17.05 -7.47
CA ALA A 37 -0.32 17.90 -7.72
C ALA A 37 -1.54 17.52 -6.85
N ARG A 38 -1.77 16.23 -6.61
CA ARG A 38 -2.82 15.77 -5.70
C ARG A 38 -2.51 16.15 -4.26
N MET A 39 -1.26 15.97 -3.83
CA MET A 39 -0.84 16.32 -2.47
C MET A 39 -0.92 17.82 -2.20
N GLN A 40 -0.52 18.66 -3.16
CA GLN A 40 -0.57 20.12 -3.02
C GLN A 40 -1.99 20.68 -2.85
N GLY A 41 -3.00 19.96 -3.34
CA GLY A 41 -4.41 20.32 -3.17
C GLY A 41 -4.99 19.99 -1.79
N LEU A 42 -4.24 19.32 -0.92
CA LEU A 42 -4.69 18.85 0.38
C LEU A 42 -4.05 19.66 1.51
N THR A 43 -4.83 19.90 2.57
CA THR A 43 -4.27 20.39 3.83
C THR A 43 -3.36 19.33 4.46
N SER A 44 -2.48 19.74 5.36
CA SER A 44 -1.54 18.81 6.03
C SER A 44 -2.27 17.63 6.69
N MET A 45 -3.40 17.86 7.38
CA MET A 45 -4.14 16.77 7.99
C MET A 45 -4.86 15.86 6.99
N GLU A 46 -5.30 16.38 5.84
CA GLU A 46 -5.86 15.54 4.78
C GLU A 46 -4.79 14.66 4.13
N LYS A 47 -3.57 15.18 3.95
CA LYS A 47 -2.41 14.37 3.52
C LYS A 47 -2.13 13.24 4.51
N ILE A 48 -2.09 13.54 5.80
CA ILE A 48 -1.83 12.53 6.84
C ILE A 48 -2.88 11.43 6.81
N ARG A 49 -4.17 11.78 6.76
CA ARG A 49 -5.25 10.80 6.71
C ARG A 49 -5.18 9.94 5.45
N LEU A 50 -4.98 10.56 4.29
CA LEU A 50 -4.85 9.84 3.02
C LEU A 50 -3.76 8.76 3.08
N ILE A 51 -2.61 9.08 3.67
CA ILE A 51 -1.50 8.14 3.84
C ILE A 51 -1.88 7.05 4.85
N LEU A 52 -2.37 7.43 6.03
CA LEU A 52 -2.70 6.49 7.11
C LEU A 52 -3.80 5.50 6.73
N ASP A 53 -4.80 5.95 5.96
CA ASP A 53 -5.88 5.09 5.46
C ASP A 53 -5.30 4.01 4.52
N GLY A 54 -4.45 4.39 3.57
CA GLY A 54 -3.83 3.44 2.64
C GLY A 54 -2.95 2.40 3.32
N VAL A 55 -2.08 2.82 4.25
CA VAL A 55 -1.18 1.89 4.94
C VAL A 55 -1.90 1.00 5.94
N ARG A 56 -3.00 1.46 6.54
CA ARG A 56 -3.85 0.63 7.40
C ARG A 56 -4.51 -0.50 6.62
N ASP A 57 -4.91 -0.24 5.38
CA ASP A 57 -5.45 -1.25 4.47
C ASP A 57 -4.40 -2.24 3.94
N GLY A 58 -3.14 -2.10 4.40
CA GLY A 58 -2.01 -2.93 4.01
C GLY A 58 -1.34 -2.50 2.71
N ASN A 59 -1.67 -1.33 2.16
CA ASN A 59 -1.08 -0.83 0.92
C ASN A 59 0.28 -0.18 1.18
N ILE A 60 1.13 -0.19 0.15
CA ILE A 60 2.32 0.66 0.09
C ILE A 60 1.93 1.97 -0.60
N VAL A 61 2.17 3.10 0.05
CA VAL A 61 1.88 4.44 -0.48
C VAL A 61 3.18 5.09 -0.96
N ILE A 62 3.21 5.55 -2.21
CA ILE A 62 4.35 6.27 -2.80
C ILE A 62 3.94 7.71 -3.09
N LEU A 63 4.69 8.67 -2.58
CA LEU A 63 4.51 10.10 -2.84
C LEU A 63 5.55 10.56 -3.88
N GLU A 64 5.08 11.12 -5.00
CA GLU A 64 5.96 11.76 -6.00
C GLU A 64 6.72 12.96 -5.44
N GLU A 65 6.05 13.68 -4.53
CA GLU A 65 6.59 14.78 -3.76
C GLU A 65 6.39 14.42 -2.29
N GLY A 66 7.50 14.20 -1.59
CA GLY A 66 7.49 13.85 -0.17
C GLY A 66 6.83 14.90 0.73
N LEU A 67 6.61 14.51 1.98
CA LEU A 67 6.07 15.40 3.00
C LEU A 67 7.09 16.48 3.39
N SER A 68 6.60 17.65 3.79
CA SER A 68 7.47 18.61 4.47
C SER A 68 7.91 18.04 5.83
N PRO A 69 9.01 18.54 6.43
CA PRO A 69 9.45 18.05 7.75
C PRO A 69 8.38 18.15 8.85
N ASP A 70 7.56 19.21 8.81
CA ASP A 70 6.45 19.39 9.76
C ASP A 70 5.31 18.37 9.50
N GLU A 71 5.03 18.07 8.23
CA GLU A 71 4.05 17.07 7.84
C GLU A 71 4.51 15.66 8.21
N GLU A 72 5.78 15.33 7.97
CA GLU A 72 6.37 14.05 8.38
C GLU A 72 6.34 13.88 9.91
N SER A 73 6.70 14.93 10.65
CA SER A 73 6.60 14.94 12.12
C SER A 73 5.16 14.71 12.58
N LYS A 74 4.19 15.35 11.90
CA LYS A 74 2.77 15.16 12.19
C LYS A 74 2.30 13.75 11.84
N LEU A 75 2.76 13.18 10.73
CA LEU A 75 2.47 11.80 10.35
C LEU A 75 2.89 10.83 11.44
N ILE A 76 4.13 10.99 11.94
CA ILE A 76 4.65 10.16 13.03
C ILE A 76 3.81 10.32 14.30
N GLU A 77 3.50 11.56 14.69
CA GLU A 77 2.68 11.86 15.87
C GLU A 77 1.30 11.19 15.80
N VAL A 78 0.60 11.35 14.68
CA VAL A 78 -0.74 10.77 14.49
C VAL A 78 -0.65 9.25 14.37
N THR A 79 0.40 8.70 13.76
CA THR A 79 0.61 7.25 13.75
C THR A 79 0.67 6.70 15.16
N MET A 80 1.41 7.34 16.07
CA MET A 80 1.52 6.89 17.46
C MET A 80 0.16 6.84 18.19
N THR A 81 -0.79 7.69 17.80
CA THR A 81 -2.15 7.67 18.38
C THR A 81 -3.05 6.62 17.75
N GLU A 82 -2.74 6.17 16.53
CA GLU A 82 -3.53 5.19 15.77
C GLU A 82 -3.02 3.75 15.94
N ILE A 83 -1.80 3.54 16.48
CA ILE A 83 -1.25 2.19 16.67
C ILE A 83 -2.11 1.36 17.62
N SER A 84 -2.45 0.16 17.18
CA SER A 84 -3.16 -0.86 17.94
C SER A 84 -2.51 -2.23 17.70
N PRO A 85 -2.21 -3.01 18.74
CA PRO A 85 -1.44 -4.26 18.63
C PRO A 85 -2.11 -5.32 17.73
N ASP A 86 -3.44 -5.25 17.56
CA ASP A 86 -4.21 -6.23 16.80
C ASP A 86 -4.61 -5.76 15.40
N ASP A 87 -4.44 -4.46 15.08
CA ASP A 87 -4.96 -3.84 13.85
C ASP A 87 -3.85 -3.12 13.07
N PHE A 88 -3.15 -2.18 13.70
CA PHE A 88 -2.18 -1.31 13.03
C PHE A 88 -0.91 -1.16 13.85
N THR A 89 0.18 -1.78 13.38
CA THR A 89 1.46 -1.79 14.11
C THR A 89 2.30 -0.52 13.93
N GLY A 90 1.91 0.35 12.99
CA GLY A 90 2.60 1.59 12.66
C GLY A 90 3.06 1.64 11.20
N ILE A 91 3.93 2.60 10.88
CA ILE A 91 4.43 2.85 9.53
C ILE A 91 5.96 2.76 9.46
N GLU A 92 6.46 2.51 8.26
CA GLU A 92 7.85 2.69 7.86
C GLU A 92 7.89 3.71 6.72
N ILE A 93 8.85 4.64 6.78
CA ILE A 93 9.00 5.75 5.83
C ILE A 93 10.42 5.72 5.27
N GLU A 94 10.54 5.72 3.95
CA GLU A 94 11.81 5.78 3.23
C GLU A 94 11.75 6.89 2.18
N THR A 95 12.77 7.76 2.16
CA THR A 95 12.83 8.89 1.23
C THR A 95 14.03 8.79 0.31
N TYR A 96 13.78 8.85 -1.00
CA TYR A 96 14.81 8.78 -2.03
C TYR A 96 14.94 10.11 -2.79
N PRO A 97 16.17 10.60 -2.99
CA PRO A 97 16.39 11.75 -3.85
C PRO A 97 16.06 11.36 -5.29
N LYS A 98 15.28 12.19 -5.97
CA LYS A 98 15.11 12.09 -7.43
C LYS A 98 16.39 12.57 -8.07
N ALA A 99 16.97 11.76 -8.95
CA ALA A 99 18.15 12.15 -9.72
C ALA A 99 17.74 13.29 -10.67
N GLU A 100 18.02 14.52 -10.26
CA GLU A 100 17.92 15.67 -11.16
C GLU A 100 19.03 15.58 -12.21
N ALA A 101 18.65 15.74 -13.47
CA ALA A 101 19.55 15.77 -14.61
C ALA A 101 20.50 16.98 -14.52
N ASN A 102 21.67 16.76 -13.91
CA ASN A 102 23.01 17.32 -14.15
C ASN A 102 23.30 18.82 -14.38
N ASP A 103 22.37 19.79 -14.46
CA ASP A 103 22.80 21.17 -14.76
C ASP A 103 22.13 22.32 -13.97
N GLN A 104 21.12 22.08 -13.11
CA GLN A 104 20.40 23.19 -12.44
C GLN A 104 20.68 23.40 -10.94
N SER A 105 21.30 22.44 -10.24
CA SER A 105 21.35 22.44 -8.76
C SER A 105 22.19 23.55 -8.09
N PHE A 106 23.10 24.23 -8.78
CA PHE A 106 23.95 25.26 -8.15
C PHE A 106 23.27 26.63 -8.02
N LEU A 107 22.41 27.00 -8.97
CA LEU A 107 21.68 28.28 -8.94
C LEU A 107 20.51 28.25 -7.96
N ASP A 108 19.81 27.11 -7.86
CA ASP A 108 18.65 26.95 -6.97
C ASP A 108 19.02 26.94 -5.49
N LYS A 109 20.21 26.42 -5.17
CA LYS A 109 20.75 26.39 -3.80
C LYS A 109 21.13 27.79 -3.29
N LEU A 110 21.53 28.70 -4.19
CA LEU A 110 21.77 30.12 -3.88
C LEU A 110 20.46 30.91 -3.78
N MET A 111 19.40 30.45 -4.46
CA MET A 111 18.07 31.07 -4.45
C MET A 111 17.15 30.54 -3.34
N GLY A 112 17.64 29.64 -2.49
CA GLY A 112 16.89 29.06 -1.36
C GLY A 112 15.72 28.15 -1.78
N ARG A 113 15.70 27.70 -3.05
CA ARG A 113 14.65 26.83 -3.59
C ARG A 113 15.15 25.40 -3.62
N GLU A 114 15.08 24.73 -2.46
CA GLU A 114 15.39 23.31 -2.35
C GLU A 114 14.14 22.49 -2.75
N SER A 115 13.71 22.58 -4.01
CA SER A 115 12.68 21.67 -4.54
C SER A 115 13.34 20.50 -5.25
N THR A 116 14.21 19.77 -4.55
CA THR A 116 14.55 18.42 -4.99
C THR A 116 13.32 17.57 -4.68
N GLN A 117 12.49 17.30 -5.68
CA GLN A 117 11.28 16.49 -5.52
C GLN A 117 11.69 15.09 -5.06
N LYS A 118 11.66 14.82 -3.76
CA LYS A 118 12.03 13.52 -3.20
C LYS A 118 10.85 12.56 -3.34
N LEU A 119 11.13 11.33 -3.78
CA LEU A 119 10.17 10.25 -3.77
C LEU A 119 10.12 9.68 -2.35
N THR A 120 8.94 9.60 -1.75
CA THR A 120 8.77 9.02 -0.40
C THR A 120 7.92 7.77 -0.49
N VAL A 121 8.38 6.67 0.11
CA VAL A 121 7.68 5.39 0.19
C VAL A 121 7.26 5.18 1.64
N ILE A 122 5.99 4.85 1.85
CA ILE A 122 5.40 4.69 3.17
C ILE A 122 4.62 3.39 3.16
N GLY A 123 4.87 2.51 4.12
CA GLY A 123 4.12 1.25 4.24
C GLY A 123 3.93 0.84 5.69
N PRO A 124 3.19 -0.25 5.94
CA PRO A 124 2.95 -0.75 7.29
C PRO A 124 4.23 -1.38 7.88
N ALA A 125 4.52 -1.08 9.15
CA ALA A 125 5.78 -1.44 9.83
C ALA A 125 6.05 -2.95 9.98
N ASN A 126 5.09 -3.81 9.62
CA ASN A 126 5.18 -5.26 9.69
C ASN A 126 5.47 -5.94 8.33
N ARG A 127 5.75 -5.18 7.25
CA ARG A 127 5.79 -5.71 5.88
C ARG A 127 6.97 -5.26 5.01
N ILE A 128 7.89 -4.43 5.48
CA ILE A 128 9.01 -3.96 4.65
C ILE A 128 10.32 -4.50 5.21
N GLU A 129 10.88 -5.52 4.54
CA GLU A 129 12.30 -5.85 4.67
C GLU A 129 13.03 -5.19 3.50
N THR A 130 13.87 -4.20 3.81
CA THR A 130 14.71 -3.51 2.82
C THR A 130 15.73 -4.50 2.25
N LEU A 131 15.53 -4.95 1.00
CA LEU A 131 16.48 -5.80 0.30
C LEU A 131 17.46 -4.96 -0.52
N HIS A 132 18.73 -5.33 -0.42
CA HIS A 132 19.89 -4.69 -1.03
C HIS A 132 19.63 -4.16 -2.46
N LYS A 133 20.07 -2.92 -2.66
CA LYS A 133 19.71 -2.05 -3.78
C LYS A 133 20.81 -2.05 -4.83
N ASP A 134 20.51 -2.54 -6.03
CA ASP A 134 21.21 -2.12 -7.24
C ASP A 134 20.63 -0.78 -7.70
N GLU A 135 21.50 0.08 -8.22
CA GLU A 135 21.30 1.54 -8.42
C GLU A 135 20.10 1.93 -9.30
N ASN A 136 19.43 0.96 -9.94
CA ASN A 136 18.33 1.14 -10.90
C ASN A 136 17.05 0.37 -10.54
N LEU A 137 16.94 -0.28 -9.38
CA LEU A 137 15.79 -1.12 -9.02
C LEU A 137 15.33 -0.91 -7.58
N ILE A 138 14.04 -0.60 -7.42
CA ILE A 138 13.35 -0.61 -6.12
C ILE A 138 12.74 -1.99 -5.97
N SER A 139 13.17 -2.75 -4.96
CA SER A 139 12.63 -4.07 -4.63
C SER A 139 12.27 -4.10 -3.15
N THR A 140 10.97 -4.20 -2.85
CA THR A 140 10.45 -4.43 -1.50
C THR A 140 10.03 -5.90 -1.38
N LEU A 141 10.57 -6.63 -0.40
CA LEU A 141 10.16 -8.00 -0.13
C LEU A 141 9.18 -7.99 1.04
N VAL A 142 7.95 -8.44 0.78
CA VAL A 142 6.90 -8.56 1.78
C VAL A 142 6.82 -10.01 2.24
N SER A 143 7.19 -10.29 3.49
CA SER A 143 7.10 -11.62 4.08
C SER A 143 5.64 -12.01 4.38
N ARG A 144 5.28 -13.27 4.07
CA ARG A 144 3.92 -13.85 4.26
C ARG A 144 3.80 -14.53 5.64
N LYS A 145 2.57 -14.63 6.14
CA LYS A 145 2.18 -15.60 7.18
C LYS A 145 1.36 -16.70 6.53
#